data_AF-A0A165P4U1-F1
#
_entry.id   AF-A0A165P4U1-F1
#
_cell.length_a   1.000
_cell.length_b   1.000
_cell.length_c   1.000
_cell.angle_alpha   90.00
_cell.angle_beta   90.00
_cell.angle_gamma   90.00
#
_symmetry.space_group_name_H-M   'P 1'
#
loop_
_entity.id
_entity.type
_entity.pdbx_description
1 polymer ?
#
loop_
_entity_poly.entity_id
_entity_poly.type
_entity_poly.pdbx_seq_one_letter_code
_entity_poly.pdbx_strand_id
1 'polypeptide(L)'
;MANPTTVIKKNVRTEEQIQQEKLAELQKALAEKDAALTKALDFIGELDKIGALEAANSMLVAKDKIASIALGQATREPVTNMINNLMGAAGVLTKMDPEVTGKLLDSVVSGVKSGEEFVESDKKIGAFDLVKSLKDPDINRAIGFGLHFLKGMGQELKK
;
A
#
# COMPACT_ATOMS: atom_id res chain seq x y z
N MET A 1 -53.99 0.06 -64.55
CA MET A 1 -53.38 -0.75 -63.47
C MET A 1 -51.92 -0.32 -63.36
N ALA A 2 -51.49 0.17 -62.19
CA ALA A 2 -50.11 0.56 -61.94
C ALA A 2 -49.32 -0.69 -61.48
N ASN A 3 -48.18 -0.97 -62.12
CA ASN A 3 -47.29 -2.03 -61.69
C ASN A 3 -46.52 -1.60 -60.43
N PRO A 4 -46.36 -2.49 -59.43
CA PRO A 4 -45.63 -2.14 -58.22
C PRO A 4 -44.13 -2.07 -58.56
N THR A 5 -43.51 -0.95 -58.23
CA THR A 5 -42.06 -0.81 -58.27
C THR A 5 -41.58 -0.67 -56.84
N THR A 6 -40.85 -1.65 -56.33
CA THR A 6 -39.80 -1.47 -55.32
C THR A 6 -39.12 -2.80 -55.07
N VAL A 7 -38.13 -3.13 -55.89
CA VAL A 7 -37.09 -4.07 -55.46
C VAL A 7 -36.11 -3.25 -54.62
N ILE A 8 -36.25 -3.31 -53.30
CA ILE A 8 -35.25 -2.74 -52.39
C ILE A 8 -34.02 -3.66 -52.48
N LYS A 9 -33.05 -3.28 -53.32
CA LYS A 9 -31.73 -3.94 -53.31
C LYS A 9 -31.01 -3.52 -52.03
N LYS A 10 -30.94 -4.45 -51.06
CA LYS A 10 -30.10 -4.31 -49.89
C LYS A 10 -28.65 -4.22 -50.36
N ASN A 11 -28.08 -3.01 -50.30
CA ASN A 11 -26.67 -2.79 -50.61
C ASN A 11 -25.85 -3.45 -49.49
N VAL A 12 -25.43 -4.69 -49.73
CA VAL A 12 -24.51 -5.39 -48.83
C VAL A 12 -23.13 -4.88 -49.20
N ARG A 13 -22.58 -4.01 -48.35
CA ARG A 13 -21.22 -3.48 -48.50
C ARG A 13 -20.26 -4.65 -48.75
N THR A 14 -19.48 -4.57 -49.81
CA THR A 14 -18.42 -5.55 -50.11
C THR A 14 -17.27 -5.39 -49.13
N GLU A 15 -16.47 -6.43 -48.90
CA GLU A 15 -15.32 -6.38 -47.98
C GLU A 15 -14.34 -5.25 -48.36
N GLU A 16 -14.15 -5.00 -49.65
CA GLU A 16 -13.33 -3.90 -50.16
C GLU A 16 -13.89 -2.52 -49.76
N GLN A 17 -15.22 -2.34 -49.82
CA GLN A 17 -15.86 -1.10 -49.37
C GLN A 17 -15.73 -0.90 -47.86
N ILE A 18 -15.83 -1.98 -47.07
CA ILE A 18 -15.63 -1.93 -45.62
C ILE A 18 -14.16 -1.60 -45.27
N GLN A 19 -13.20 -2.17 -46.00
CA GLN A 19 -11.79 -1.87 -45.81
C GLN A 19 -11.47 -0.40 -46.14
N GLN A 20 -11.99 0.12 -47.26
CA GLN A 20 -11.80 1.53 -47.63
C GLN A 20 -12.43 2.49 -46.63
N GLU A 21 -13.62 2.17 -46.13
CA GLU A 21 -14.32 2.99 -45.13
C GLU A 21 -13.55 3.00 -43.79
N LYS A 22 -13.05 1.84 -43.33
CA LYS A 22 -12.21 1.75 -42.12
C LYS A 22 -10.87 2.48 -42.26
N LEU A 23 -10.25 2.44 -43.43
CA LEU A 23 -9.02 3.18 -43.70
C LEU A 23 -9.27 4.70 -43.68
N ALA A 24 -10.38 5.16 -44.26
CA ALA A 24 -10.77 6.57 -44.25
C ALA A 24 -11.10 7.05 -42.81
N GLU A 25 -11.79 6.23 -42.02
CA GLU A 25 -12.05 6.52 -40.60
C GLU A 25 -10.77 6.59 -39.78
N LEU A 26 -9.83 5.66 -39.98
CA LEU A 26 -8.52 5.68 -39.33
C LEU A 26 -7.73 6.93 -39.74
N GLN A 27 -7.67 7.26 -41.03
CA GLN A 27 -7.00 8.47 -41.51
C GLN A 27 -7.56 9.73 -40.86
N LYS A 28 -8.90 9.83 -40.74
CA LYS A 28 -9.55 10.96 -40.08
C LYS A 28 -9.22 11.02 -38.58
N ALA A 29 -9.30 9.88 -37.88
CA ALA A 29 -9.00 9.80 -36.45
C ALA A 29 -7.53 10.11 -36.14
N LEU A 30 -6.61 9.69 -37.01
CA LEU A 30 -5.19 9.99 -36.92
C LEU A 30 -4.93 11.50 -37.16
N ALA A 31 -5.56 12.08 -38.19
CA ALA A 31 -5.43 13.51 -38.50
C ALA A 31 -5.98 14.42 -37.39
N GLU A 32 -7.07 14.03 -36.72
CA GLU A 32 -7.65 14.79 -35.60
C GLU A 32 -6.80 14.72 -34.32
N LYS A 33 -5.99 13.67 -34.14
CA LYS A 33 -5.21 13.42 -32.91
C LYS A 33 -3.70 13.34 -33.14
N ASP A 34 -3.22 13.92 -34.23
CA ASP A 34 -1.84 13.83 -34.72
C ASP A 34 -0.81 14.05 -33.60
N ALA A 35 -0.91 15.17 -32.87
CA ALA A 35 0.04 15.50 -31.81
C ALA A 35 0.08 14.49 -30.64
N ALA A 36 -1.03 13.85 -30.28
CA ALA A 36 -1.07 12.86 -29.20
C ALA A 36 -0.51 11.51 -29.67
N LEU A 37 -0.78 11.14 -30.92
CA LEU A 37 -0.26 9.94 -31.55
C LEU A 37 1.25 10.03 -31.78
N THR A 38 1.75 11.16 -32.28
CA THR A 38 3.19 11.40 -32.43
C THR A 38 3.91 11.23 -31.09
N LYS A 39 3.40 11.84 -30.01
CA LYS A 39 3.99 11.69 -28.67
C LYS A 39 3.96 10.24 -28.17
N ALA A 40 2.88 9.50 -28.43
CA ALA A 40 2.79 8.10 -28.05
C ALA A 40 3.79 7.24 -28.83
N LEU A 41 3.95 7.49 -30.14
CA LEU A 41 4.92 6.81 -30.99
C LEU A 41 6.35 7.17 -30.61
N ASP A 42 6.63 8.43 -30.27
CA ASP A 42 7.92 8.88 -29.77
C ASP A 42 8.24 8.21 -28.44
N PHE A 43 7.29 8.15 -27.50
CA PHE A 43 7.45 7.45 -26.23
C PHE A 43 7.72 5.95 -26.42
N ILE A 44 6.96 5.29 -27.30
CA ILE A 44 7.19 3.88 -27.67
C ILE A 44 8.60 3.74 -28.28
N GLY A 45 9.00 4.65 -29.16
CA GLY A 45 10.33 4.65 -29.76
C GLY A 45 11.46 4.89 -28.76
N GLU A 46 11.26 5.75 -27.77
CA GLU A 46 12.20 5.96 -26.66
C GLU A 46 12.31 4.70 -25.78
N LEU A 47 11.18 4.07 -25.45
CA LEU A 47 11.16 2.80 -24.72
C LEU A 47 11.86 1.68 -25.50
N ASP A 48 11.71 1.63 -26.83
CA ASP A 48 12.39 0.66 -27.68
C ASP A 48 13.92 0.90 -27.67
N LYS A 49 14.36 2.15 -27.84
CA LYS A 49 15.78 2.53 -27.84
C LYS A 49 16.51 2.15 -26.56
N ILE A 50 15.86 2.25 -25.40
CA ILE A 50 16.44 1.85 -24.11
C ILE A 50 16.26 0.35 -23.82
N GLY A 51 15.68 -0.41 -24.75
CA GLY A 51 15.40 -1.85 -24.60
C GLY A 51 14.25 -2.18 -23.64
N ALA A 52 13.48 -1.18 -23.20
CA ALA A 52 12.38 -1.40 -22.26
C ALA A 52 11.22 -2.20 -22.89
N LEU A 53 10.90 -1.96 -24.17
CA LEU A 53 9.90 -2.77 -24.88
C LEU A 53 10.35 -4.23 -25.02
N GLU A 54 11.61 -4.45 -25.38
CA GLU A 54 12.18 -5.79 -25.50
C GLU A 54 12.26 -6.51 -24.15
N ALA A 55 12.63 -5.79 -23.08
CA ALA A 55 12.61 -6.32 -21.73
C ALA A 55 11.18 -6.68 -21.28
N ALA A 56 10.20 -5.81 -21.52
CA ALA A 56 8.79 -6.06 -21.19
C ALA A 56 8.24 -7.26 -21.97
N ASN A 57 8.53 -7.35 -23.27
CA ASN A 57 8.16 -8.50 -24.10
C ASN A 57 8.85 -9.79 -23.61
N SER A 58 10.14 -9.74 -23.29
CA SER A 58 10.89 -10.86 -22.74
C SER A 58 10.32 -11.33 -21.40
N MET A 59 9.90 -10.39 -20.53
CA MET A 59 9.22 -10.71 -19.29
C MET A 59 7.86 -11.38 -19.53
N LEU A 60 7.07 -10.90 -20.50
CA LEU A 60 5.77 -11.49 -20.86
C LEU A 60 5.93 -12.92 -21.40
N VAL A 61 6.92 -13.15 -22.25
CA VAL A 61 7.25 -14.49 -22.75
C VAL A 61 7.73 -15.39 -21.62
N ALA A 62 8.53 -14.86 -20.69
CA ALA A 62 9.04 -15.61 -19.54
C ALA A 62 8.13 -15.57 -18.30
N LYS A 63 6.86 -15.14 -18.43
CA LYS A 63 5.96 -14.88 -17.30
C LYS A 63 5.85 -16.04 -16.32
N ASP A 64 5.75 -17.27 -16.81
CA ASP A 64 5.56 -18.46 -15.98
C ASP A 64 6.83 -18.79 -15.19
N LYS A 65 8.00 -18.61 -15.81
CA LYS A 65 9.30 -18.81 -15.16
C LYS A 65 9.56 -17.72 -14.11
N ILE A 66 9.29 -16.46 -14.45
CA ILE A 66 9.44 -15.33 -13.51
C ILE A 66 8.49 -15.51 -12.33
N ALA A 67 7.21 -15.83 -12.59
CA ALA A 67 6.23 -16.10 -11.55
C ALA A 67 6.65 -17.28 -10.68
N SER A 68 7.12 -18.39 -11.28
CA SER A 68 7.60 -19.56 -10.53
C SER A 68 8.81 -19.23 -9.64
N ILE A 69 9.78 -18.46 -10.15
CA ILE A 69 10.94 -18.01 -9.36
C ILE A 69 10.48 -17.07 -8.25
N ALA A 70 9.67 -16.06 -8.56
CA ALA A 70 9.19 -15.08 -7.60
C ALA A 70 8.36 -15.74 -6.48
N LEU A 71 7.44 -16.64 -6.84
CA LEU A 71 6.68 -17.43 -5.88
C LEU A 71 7.61 -18.32 -5.06
N GLY A 72 8.56 -19.01 -5.69
CA GLY A 72 9.55 -19.83 -4.99
C GLY A 72 10.48 -19.05 -4.06
N GLN A 73 10.68 -17.75 -4.28
CA GLN A 73 11.38 -16.86 -3.35
C GLN A 73 10.44 -16.34 -2.25
N ALA A 74 9.22 -15.96 -2.61
CA ALA A 74 8.23 -15.41 -1.68
C ALA A 74 7.76 -16.44 -0.66
N THR A 75 7.70 -17.72 -1.03
CA THR A 75 7.32 -18.83 -0.14
C THR A 75 8.46 -19.32 0.73
N ARG A 76 9.69 -18.78 0.58
CA ARG A 76 10.81 -19.13 1.45
C ARG A 76 10.48 -18.75 2.89
N GLU A 77 10.91 -19.59 3.82
CA GLU A 77 10.62 -19.45 5.24
C GLU A 77 10.96 -18.05 5.80
N PRO A 78 12.13 -17.42 5.50
CA PRO A 78 12.41 -16.07 6.00
C PRO A 78 11.45 -15.00 5.47
N VAL A 79 11.05 -15.11 4.20
CA VAL A 79 10.15 -14.13 3.55
C VAL A 79 8.73 -14.31 4.05
N THR A 80 8.25 -15.55 4.12
CA THR A 80 6.94 -15.86 4.69
C THR A 80 6.86 -15.47 6.17
N ASN A 81 7.93 -15.70 6.95
CA ASN A 81 7.99 -15.26 8.36
C ASN A 81 7.96 -13.73 8.48
N MET A 82 8.67 -13.01 7.61
CA MET A 82 8.58 -11.54 7.56
C MET A 82 7.15 -11.09 7.26
N ILE A 83 6.49 -11.68 6.26
CA ILE A 83 5.10 -11.36 5.91
C ILE A 83 4.17 -11.66 7.08
N ASN A 84 4.30 -12.81 7.71
CA ASN A 84 3.48 -13.22 8.86
C ASN A 84 3.69 -12.27 10.05
N ASN A 85 4.92 -11.87 10.34
CA ASN A 85 5.22 -10.91 11.41
C ASN A 85 4.64 -9.53 11.09
N LEU A 86 4.74 -9.07 9.84
CA LEU A 86 4.13 -7.82 9.40
C LEU A 86 2.60 -7.87 9.50
N MET A 87 1.97 -8.94 9.04
CA MET A 87 0.52 -9.13 9.16
C MET A 87 0.09 -9.24 10.61
N GLY A 88 0.86 -9.94 11.45
CA GLY A 88 0.63 -10.04 12.89
C GLY A 88 0.73 -8.68 13.56
N ALA A 89 1.79 -7.91 13.28
CA ALA A 89 1.96 -6.55 13.78
C ALA A 89 0.84 -5.62 13.31
N ALA A 90 0.47 -5.66 12.03
CA ALA A 90 -0.65 -4.90 11.49
C ALA A 90 -1.98 -5.30 12.16
N GLY A 91 -2.20 -6.59 12.40
CA GLY A 91 -3.37 -7.10 13.11
C GLY A 91 -3.42 -6.71 14.59
N VAL A 92 -2.27 -6.45 15.22
CA VAL A 92 -2.20 -5.85 16.55
C VAL A 92 -2.52 -4.36 16.48
N LEU A 93 -1.93 -3.63 15.52
CA LEU A 93 -2.17 -2.20 15.30
C LEU A 93 -3.66 -1.89 15.07
N THR A 94 -4.39 -2.74 14.34
CA THR A 94 -5.82 -2.54 14.09
C THR A 94 -6.71 -2.80 15.30
N LYS A 95 -6.24 -3.58 16.27
CA LYS A 95 -6.97 -3.87 17.52
C LYS A 95 -6.68 -2.86 18.61
N MET A 96 -5.64 -2.03 18.46
CA MET A 96 -5.33 -1.00 19.43
C MET A 96 -6.31 0.18 19.31
N ASP A 97 -6.80 0.63 20.45
CA ASP A 97 -7.57 1.86 20.55
C ASP A 97 -6.63 3.07 20.29
N PRO A 98 -6.89 3.90 19.26
CA PRO A 98 -6.06 5.06 18.95
C PRO A 98 -6.00 6.09 20.08
N GLU A 99 -7.08 6.26 20.85
CA GLU A 99 -7.12 7.20 21.96
C GLU A 99 -6.25 6.74 23.12
N VAL A 100 -6.29 5.44 23.44
CA VAL A 100 -5.44 4.85 24.48
C VAL A 100 -3.98 4.88 24.04
N THR A 101 -3.70 4.55 22.78
CA THR A 101 -2.34 4.58 22.21
C THR A 101 -1.75 5.99 22.24
N GLY A 102 -2.53 7.00 21.83
CA GLY A 102 -2.12 8.39 21.89
C GLY A 102 -1.81 8.83 23.32
N LYS A 103 -2.69 8.54 24.28
CA LYS A 103 -2.47 8.87 25.70
C LYS A 103 -1.21 8.22 26.27
N LEU A 104 -0.89 6.98 25.88
CA LEU A 104 0.34 6.31 26.30
C LEU A 104 1.59 6.99 25.74
N LEU A 105 1.58 7.34 24.44
CA LEU A 105 2.68 8.07 23.81
C LEU A 105 2.89 9.46 24.45
N ASP A 106 1.81 10.20 24.68
CA ASP A 106 1.85 11.50 25.35
C ASP A 106 2.37 11.37 26.79
N SER A 107 1.98 10.30 27.50
CA SER A 107 2.49 10.00 28.84
C SER A 107 3.99 9.72 28.83
N VAL A 108 4.51 9.03 27.82
CA VAL A 108 5.97 8.81 27.66
C VAL A 108 6.68 10.12 27.41
N VAL A 109 6.19 10.96 26.48
CA VAL A 109 6.78 12.27 26.17
C VAL A 109 6.80 13.16 27.41
N SER A 110 5.67 13.24 28.13
CA SER A 110 5.56 14.01 29.38
C SER A 110 6.49 13.48 30.47
N GLY A 111 6.62 12.16 30.60
CA GLY A 111 7.52 11.52 31.54
C GLY A 111 8.99 11.78 31.25
N VAL A 112 9.41 11.75 29.98
CA VAL A 112 10.77 12.11 29.54
C VAL A 112 11.07 13.55 29.91
N LYS A 113 10.19 14.49 29.54
CA LYS A 113 10.36 15.91 29.87
C LYS A 113 10.45 16.16 31.38
N SER A 114 9.55 15.56 32.16
CA SER A 114 9.55 15.70 33.62
C SER A 114 10.81 15.10 34.25
N GLY A 115 11.35 14.02 33.67
CA GLY A 115 12.61 13.41 34.07
C GLY A 115 13.81 14.30 33.77
N GLU A 116 13.85 14.94 32.60
CA GLU A 116 14.88 15.92 32.24
C GLU A 116 14.87 17.10 33.22
N GLU A 117 13.70 17.68 33.50
CA GLU A 117 13.55 18.78 34.48
C GLU A 117 14.02 18.37 35.88
N PHE A 118 13.79 17.12 36.29
CA PHE A 118 14.28 16.61 37.57
C PHE A 118 15.81 16.49 37.60
N VAL A 119 16.42 15.96 36.54
CA VAL A 119 17.88 15.82 36.40
C VAL A 119 18.55 17.20 36.43
N GLU A 120 17.98 18.20 35.77
CA GLU A 120 18.49 19.58 35.79
C GLU A 120 18.38 20.25 37.16
N SER A 121 17.45 19.80 38.02
CA SER A 121 17.20 20.41 39.33
C SER A 121 18.22 20.07 40.42
N ASP A 122 19.17 19.15 40.16
CA ASP A 122 20.19 18.63 41.10
C ASP A 122 19.62 18.14 42.46
N LYS A 123 18.31 17.86 42.48
CA LYS A 123 17.61 17.34 43.66
C LYS A 123 17.84 15.85 43.79
N LYS A 124 18.07 15.38 45.02
CA LYS A 124 18.20 13.96 45.34
C LYS A 124 16.89 13.46 45.95
N ILE A 125 16.47 12.25 45.57
CA ILE A 125 15.33 11.57 46.20
C ILE A 125 15.86 10.79 47.40
N GLY A 126 15.36 11.11 48.61
CA GLY A 126 15.63 10.34 49.82
C GLY A 126 14.66 9.17 50.01
N ALA A 127 14.98 8.25 50.94
CA ALA A 127 14.11 7.11 51.24
C ALA A 127 12.72 7.51 51.75
N PHE A 128 12.62 8.63 52.49
CA PHE A 128 11.34 9.17 52.95
C PHE A 128 10.51 9.76 51.81
N ASP A 129 11.18 10.42 50.85
CA ASP A 129 10.52 10.98 49.67
C ASP A 129 9.93 9.87 48.80
N LEU A 130 10.61 8.74 48.65
CA LEU A 130 10.08 7.55 47.95
C LEU A 130 8.76 7.06 48.57
N VAL A 131 8.70 6.94 49.90
CA VAL A 131 7.47 6.50 50.59
C VAL A 131 6.35 7.53 50.42
N LYS A 132 6.68 8.82 50.42
CA LYS A 132 5.72 9.90 50.15
C LYS A 132 5.23 9.85 48.70
N SER A 133 6.12 9.60 47.74
CA SER A 133 5.80 9.44 46.33
C SER A 133 4.84 8.29 46.05
N LEU A 134 4.86 7.20 46.83
CA LEU A 134 3.87 6.13 46.68
C LEU A 134 2.42 6.56 47.03
N LYS A 135 2.26 7.61 47.83
CA LYS A 135 0.97 8.22 48.17
C LYS A 135 0.54 9.29 47.16
N ASP A 136 1.44 9.71 46.28
CA ASP A 136 1.10 10.62 45.20
C ASP A 136 0.15 9.92 44.20
N PRO A 137 -0.99 10.54 43.85
CA PRO A 137 -2.00 9.89 43.02
C PRO A 137 -1.53 9.55 41.61
N ASP A 138 -0.61 10.33 41.04
CA ASP A 138 -0.13 10.13 39.67
C ASP A 138 0.91 9.01 39.62
N ILE A 139 1.84 8.98 40.59
CA ILE A 139 2.80 7.87 40.76
C ILE A 139 2.05 6.56 41.07
N ASN A 140 1.05 6.61 41.95
CA ASN A 140 0.25 5.44 42.30
C ASN A 140 -0.48 4.86 41.08
N ARG A 141 -1.07 5.73 40.24
CA ARG A 141 -1.75 5.33 39.00
C ARG A 141 -0.79 4.63 38.03
N ALA A 142 0.42 5.17 37.85
CA ALA A 142 1.43 4.57 36.98
C ALA A 142 1.89 3.19 37.48
N ILE A 143 2.14 3.05 38.78
CA ILE A 143 2.49 1.77 39.41
C ILE A 143 1.35 0.76 39.25
N GLY A 144 0.11 1.18 39.53
CA GLY A 144 -1.08 0.35 39.37
C GLY A 144 -1.24 -0.14 37.93
N PHE A 145 -1.09 0.76 36.95
CA PHE A 145 -1.09 0.40 35.54
C PHE A 145 -0.01 -0.65 35.21
N GLY A 146 1.23 -0.43 35.66
CA GLY A 146 2.34 -1.36 35.42
C GLY A 146 2.08 -2.76 35.99
N LEU A 147 1.59 -2.86 37.22
CA LEU A 147 1.27 -4.15 37.84
C LEU A 147 0.15 -4.89 37.10
N HIS A 148 -0.89 -4.19 36.67
CA HIS A 148 -2.00 -4.77 35.91
C HIS A 148 -1.59 -5.15 34.48
N PHE A 149 -0.76 -4.34 33.83
CA PHE A 149 -0.15 -4.65 32.53
C PHE A 149 0.66 -5.93 32.60
N LEU A 150 1.57 -6.05 33.58
CA LEU A 150 2.39 -7.24 33.77
C LEU A 150 1.54 -8.49 34.04
N LYS A 151 0.48 -8.35 34.85
CA LYS A 151 -0.49 -9.43 35.10
C LYS A 151 -1.19 -9.87 33.82
N GLY A 152 -1.66 -8.93 32.99
CA GLY A 152 -2.31 -9.23 31.71
C GLY A 152 -1.36 -9.89 30.71
N MET A 153 -0.14 -9.38 30.59
CA MET A 153 0.90 -9.96 29.74
C MET A 153 1.21 -11.41 30.14
N GLY A 154 1.37 -11.69 31.43
CA GLY A 154 1.60 -13.04 31.93
C GLY A 154 0.44 -14.01 31.68
N GLN A 155 -0.80 -13.52 31.57
CA GLN A 155 -1.96 -14.35 31.24
C GLN A 155 -1.98 -14.76 29.76
N GLU A 156 -1.58 -13.85 28.86
CA GLU A 156 -1.48 -14.16 27.41
C GLU A 156 -0.28 -15.04 27.08
N LEU A 157 0.87 -14.85 27.74
CA LEU A 157 2.07 -15.70 27.54
C LEU A 157 1.87 -17.17 27.95
N LYS A 158 0.84 -17.46 28.75
CA LYS A 158 0.49 -18.83 29.17
C LYS A 158 -0.40 -19.55 28.14
N LYS A 159 -1.06 -18.82 27.25
CA LYS A 159 -1.93 -19.38 26.20
C LYS A 159 -1.11 -19.86 25.01
#